data_AF-A0A8H6E2N0-F1
#
_entry.id   AF-A0A8H6E2N0-F1
#
_cell.length_a   1.000
_cell.length_b   1.000
_cell.length_c   1.000
_cell.angle_alpha   90.00
_cell.angle_beta   90.00
_cell.angle_gamma   90.00
#
_symmetry.space_group_name_H-M   'P 1'
#
loop_
_entity.id
_entity.type
_entity.pdbx_description
1 polymer ?
#
loop_
_entity_poly.entity_id
_entity_poly.type
_entity_poly.pdbx_seq_one_letter_code
_entity_poly.pdbx_strand_id
1 'polypeptide(L)'
;MSPTRPGASPASFGQVLVSSTVERTKASRACSTCREKKAKCTGGIPCERCRRTGTVCLLDIDSDRRRKVVLKHSLEAVQRYRNLLMAILEILGDDNKTRSLELIEQVKTGASLEEISQYVAKAVGQNDFLGSPTASRQVSVEPKRTQSPKLEDSQDIMDIKNLIHGTDRGQ
;
A
#
# COMPACT_ATOMS: atom_id res chain seq x y z
N MET A 1 46.34 -7.75 43.43
CA MET A 1 46.74 -8.87 42.57
C MET A 1 45.58 -9.87 42.54
N SER A 2 45.09 -10.11 41.32
CA SER A 2 44.16 -11.14 40.78
C SER A 2 43.07 -11.77 41.66
N PRO A 3 41.82 -11.80 41.17
CA PRO A 3 40.92 -12.93 41.37
C PRO A 3 40.64 -13.70 40.07
N THR A 4 40.55 -15.01 40.28
CA THR A 4 40.47 -16.11 39.34
C THR A 4 39.09 -16.26 38.70
N ARG A 5 39.07 -16.83 37.49
CA ARG A 5 37.88 -17.19 36.71
C ARG A 5 37.43 -18.62 37.07
N PRO A 6 36.13 -18.84 37.28
CA PRO A 6 35.47 -20.04 36.77
C PRO A 6 34.15 -19.64 36.08
N GLY A 7 33.58 -20.31 35.09
CA GLY A 7 33.79 -21.59 34.44
C GLY A 7 32.58 -21.71 33.51
N ALA A 8 32.79 -22.18 32.28
CA ALA A 8 31.76 -22.23 31.27
C ALA A 8 30.92 -23.52 31.36
N SER A 9 29.61 -23.37 31.09
CA SER A 9 28.68 -24.37 30.52
C SER A 9 28.17 -25.52 31.43
N PRO A 10 26.96 -26.09 31.17
CA PRO A 10 26.36 -26.28 29.85
C PRO A 10 24.90 -25.85 29.64
N ALA A 11 24.58 -25.77 28.36
CA ALA A 11 23.27 -25.58 27.77
C ALA A 11 22.21 -26.52 28.37
N SER A 12 21.13 -25.92 28.88
CA SER A 12 19.85 -26.60 29.03
C SER A 12 19.04 -26.39 27.76
N PHE A 13 19.07 -27.41 26.90
CA PHE A 13 18.13 -27.56 25.80
C PHE A 13 16.75 -27.91 26.36
N GLY A 14 15.72 -27.24 25.83
CA GLY A 14 14.37 -27.80 25.78
C GLY A 14 13.47 -27.45 26.95
N GLN A 15 12.80 -26.31 26.83
CA GLN A 15 11.34 -26.23 26.97
C GLN A 15 10.88 -24.93 26.31
N VAL A 16 10.69 -24.97 24.99
CA VAL A 16 9.81 -24.00 24.32
C VAL A 16 8.39 -24.38 24.72
N LEU A 17 8.01 -24.02 25.94
CA LEU A 17 6.61 -23.79 26.22
C LEU A 17 6.25 -22.59 25.35
N VAL A 18 5.57 -22.83 24.22
CA VAL A 18 4.71 -21.82 23.61
C VAL A 18 3.61 -21.57 24.63
N SER A 19 3.97 -20.85 25.69
CA SER A 19 3.02 -20.12 26.48
C SER A 19 2.56 -19.03 25.52
N SER A 20 1.39 -19.20 24.94
CA SER A 20 0.65 -18.14 24.29
C SER A 20 0.19 -17.12 25.34
N THR A 21 1.15 -16.62 26.14
CA THR A 21 1.07 -15.30 26.71
C THR A 21 1.20 -14.38 25.51
N VAL A 22 0.05 -14.00 24.95
CA VAL A 22 -0.07 -12.82 24.11
C VAL A 22 0.47 -11.67 24.96
N GLU A 23 1.78 -11.46 24.93
CA GLU A 23 2.37 -10.26 25.46
C GLU A 23 1.56 -9.13 24.87
N ARG A 24 1.07 -8.23 25.73
CA ARG A 24 0.21 -7.11 25.37
C ARG A 24 1.02 -6.08 24.58
N THR A 25 1.55 -6.50 23.44
CA THR A 25 2.24 -5.68 22.48
C THR A 25 1.20 -4.77 21.86
N LYS A 26 1.53 -3.48 21.82
CA LYS A 26 0.69 -2.48 21.17
C LYS A 26 0.62 -2.86 19.70
N ALA A 27 -0.58 -2.94 19.14
CA ALA A 27 -0.72 -3.14 17.71
C ALA A 27 -0.01 -2.00 16.96
N SER A 28 0.82 -2.34 15.97
CA SER A 28 1.39 -1.36 15.03
C SER A 28 0.27 -0.53 14.37
N ARG A 29 -0.89 -1.17 14.14
CA ARG A 29 -2.10 -0.53 13.61
C ARG A 29 -3.32 -0.93 14.42
N ALA A 30 -4.03 0.06 14.97
CA ALA A 30 -5.33 -0.17 15.60
C ALA A 30 -6.43 -0.37 14.55
N CYS A 31 -7.43 -1.21 14.85
CA CYS A 31 -8.65 -1.34 14.05
C CYS A 31 -9.48 -0.04 14.07
N SER A 32 -10.40 0.12 13.10
CA SER A 32 -11.26 1.30 12.94
C SER A 32 -12.01 1.66 14.23
N THR A 33 -12.64 0.67 14.88
CA THR A 33 -13.42 0.87 16.10
C THR A 33 -12.56 1.35 17.27
N CYS A 34 -11.35 0.78 17.44
CA CYS A 34 -10.43 1.24 18.48
C CYS A 34 -9.83 2.62 18.16
N ARG A 35 -9.60 2.94 16.88
CA ARG A 35 -9.16 4.28 16.45
C ARG A 35 -10.23 5.33 16.77
N GLU A 36 -11.47 5.08 16.38
CA GLU A 36 -12.60 5.99 16.60
C GLU A 36 -12.85 6.22 18.09
N LYS A 37 -12.84 5.15 18.89
CA LYS A 37 -13.02 5.22 20.34
C LYS A 37 -11.76 5.63 21.12
N LYS A 38 -10.66 5.98 20.44
CA LYS A 38 -9.35 6.35 21.01
C LYS A 38 -8.85 5.38 22.10
N ALA A 39 -9.06 4.08 21.91
CA ALA A 39 -8.74 3.05 22.90
C ALA A 39 -7.55 2.19 22.49
N LYS A 40 -6.94 1.53 23.49
CA LYS A 40 -5.83 0.60 23.25
C LYS A 40 -6.30 -0.59 22.40
N CYS A 41 -5.67 -0.77 21.24
CA CYS A 41 -5.85 -1.94 20.38
C CYS A 41 -4.69 -2.92 20.61
N THR A 42 -5.03 -4.17 20.92
CA THR A 42 -4.07 -5.27 21.09
C THR A 42 -3.62 -5.87 19.76
N GLY A 43 -4.32 -5.57 18.67
CA GLY A 43 -4.09 -6.22 17.38
C GLY A 43 -4.78 -7.58 17.31
N GLY A 44 -4.58 -8.29 16.20
CA GLY A 44 -5.40 -9.45 15.82
C GLY A 44 -6.76 -9.04 15.25
N ILE A 45 -7.39 -9.92 14.47
CA ILE A 45 -8.73 -9.72 13.92
C ILE A 45 -9.59 -10.94 14.33
N PRO A 46 -10.60 -10.76 15.20
CA PRO A 46 -10.95 -9.55 15.92
C PRO A 46 -9.96 -9.24 17.06
N CYS A 47 -9.72 -7.96 17.35
CA CYS A 47 -8.87 -7.58 18.48
C CYS A 47 -9.57 -7.84 19.82
N GLU A 48 -8.80 -7.97 20.91
CA GLU A 48 -9.31 -8.36 22.24
C GLU A 48 -10.50 -7.51 22.71
N ARG A 49 -10.39 -6.20 22.52
CA ARG A 49 -11.44 -5.26 22.92
C ARG A 49 -12.71 -5.47 22.10
N CYS A 50 -12.59 -5.52 20.78
CA CYS A 50 -13.72 -5.73 19.89
C CYS A 50 -14.40 -7.08 20.14
N ARG A 51 -13.62 -8.12 20.50
CA ARG A 51 -14.15 -9.42 20.88
C ARG A 51 -15.00 -9.34 22.15
N ARG A 52 -14.55 -8.61 23.17
CA ARG A 52 -15.31 -8.43 24.43
C ARG A 52 -16.54 -7.56 24.27
N THR A 53 -16.47 -6.53 23.43
CA THR A 53 -17.59 -5.60 23.22
C THR A 53 -18.58 -6.08 22.16
N GLY A 54 -18.31 -7.19 21.48
CA GLY A 54 -19.15 -7.71 20.39
C GLY A 54 -19.25 -6.75 19.19
N THR A 55 -18.28 -5.84 19.03
CA THR A 55 -18.31 -4.84 17.94
C THR A 55 -17.52 -5.33 16.74
N VAL A 56 -17.95 -4.94 15.54
CA VAL A 56 -17.22 -5.21 14.29
C VAL A 56 -15.78 -4.68 14.39
N CYS A 57 -14.80 -5.53 14.07
CA CYS A 57 -13.37 -5.19 14.11
C CYS A 57 -12.82 -5.15 12.68
N LEU A 58 -12.71 -3.95 12.11
CA LEU A 58 -12.13 -3.77 10.77
C LEU A 58 -10.73 -3.18 10.85
N LEU A 59 -9.77 -3.83 10.21
CA LEU A 59 -8.45 -3.25 10.01
C LEU A 59 -8.41 -2.68 8.59
N ASP A 60 -8.41 -1.35 8.48
CA ASP A 60 -8.19 -0.69 7.20
C ASP A 60 -6.70 -0.72 6.87
N ILE A 61 -6.30 -1.61 5.94
CA ILE A 61 -4.93 -1.83 5.49
C ILE A 61 -4.41 -0.65 4.65
N ASP A 62 -5.30 0.14 4.01
CA ASP A 62 -4.93 1.24 3.12
C ASP A 62 -4.85 2.60 3.83
N SER A 63 -5.50 2.75 5.00
CA SER A 63 -5.53 4.00 5.78
C SER A 63 -4.18 4.59 6.22
N ASP A 64 -3.06 3.91 5.99
CA ASP A 64 -1.74 4.44 6.33
C ASP A 64 -1.35 5.56 5.36
N ARG A 65 -1.81 6.77 5.69
CA ARG A 65 -1.50 8.00 4.94
C ARG A 65 0.00 8.21 4.77
N ARG A 66 0.84 7.77 5.72
CA ARG A 66 2.31 7.89 5.60
C ARG A 66 2.81 6.99 4.47
N ARG A 67 2.34 5.74 4.43
CA ARG A 67 2.67 4.81 3.34
C ARG A 67 2.23 5.34 1.97
N LYS A 68 1.05 5.98 1.91
CA LYS A 68 0.54 6.62 0.68
C LYS A 68 1.43 7.77 0.21
N VAL A 69 1.93 8.61 1.12
CA VAL A 69 2.85 9.71 0.77
C VAL A 69 4.18 9.19 0.23
N VAL A 70 4.77 8.19 0.88
CA VAL A 70 6.02 7.59 0.40
C VAL A 70 5.84 7.00 -1.01
N LEU A 71 4.76 6.23 -1.22
CA LEU A 71 4.46 5.66 -2.53
C LEU A 71 4.25 6.74 -3.60
N LYS A 72 3.53 7.81 -3.26
CA LYS A 72 3.32 8.96 -4.15
C LYS A 72 4.64 9.63 -4.53
N HIS A 73 5.51 9.88 -3.55
CA HIS A 73 6.81 10.51 -3.81
C HIS A 73 7.73 9.60 -4.65
N SER A 74 7.72 8.29 -4.41
CA SER A 74 8.44 7.33 -5.25
C SER A 74 7.91 7.31 -6.69
N LEU A 75 6.59 7.35 -6.86
CA LEU A 75 5.94 7.40 -8.17
C LEU A 75 6.30 8.70 -8.90
N GLU A 76 6.23 9.84 -8.22
CA GLU A 76 6.63 11.15 -8.75
C GLU A 76 8.12 11.17 -9.15
N ALA A 77 8.99 10.55 -8.36
CA ALA A 77 10.40 10.41 -8.73
C ALA A 77 10.57 9.59 -10.02
N VAL A 78 9.93 8.43 -10.13
CA VAL A 78 10.01 7.59 -11.34
C VAL A 78 9.45 8.31 -12.56
N GLN A 79 8.35 9.04 -12.42
CA GLN A 79 7.77 9.83 -13.50
C GLN A 79 8.72 10.93 -13.98
N ARG A 80 9.42 11.61 -13.07
CA ARG A 80 10.43 12.61 -13.43
C ARG A 80 11.55 12.01 -14.29
N TYR A 81 12.11 10.86 -13.89
CA TYR A 81 13.15 10.19 -14.68
C TYR A 81 12.63 9.73 -16.04
N ARG A 82 11.41 9.19 -16.11
CA ARG A 82 10.76 8.80 -17.37
C ARG A 82 10.60 10.00 -18.30
N ASN A 83 10.10 11.12 -17.80
CA ASN A 83 9.88 12.31 -18.62
C ASN A 83 11.19 12.87 -19.16
N LEU A 84 12.24 12.91 -18.32
CA LEU A 84 13.59 13.29 -18.77
C LEU A 84 14.11 12.39 -19.89
N LEU A 85 13.95 11.06 -19.76
CA LEU A 85 14.36 10.11 -20.80
C LEU A 85 13.60 10.36 -22.11
N MET A 86 12.28 10.58 -22.05
CA MET A 86 11.48 10.84 -23.23
C MET A 86 11.91 12.13 -23.94
N ALA A 87 12.17 13.20 -23.18
CA ALA A 87 12.64 14.47 -23.72
C ALA A 87 14.05 14.34 -24.35
N ILE A 88 14.93 13.52 -23.76
CA ILE A 88 16.22 13.18 -24.38
C ILE A 88 16.01 12.48 -25.73
N LEU A 89 15.13 11.49 -25.79
CA LEU A 89 14.84 10.76 -27.04
C LEU A 89 14.25 11.68 -28.11
N GLU A 90 13.42 12.65 -27.71
CA GLU A 90 12.87 13.66 -28.60
C GLU A 90 13.98 14.53 -29.20
N ILE A 91 14.91 15.03 -28.38
CA ILE A 91 16.07 15.82 -28.87
C ILE A 91 16.96 15.00 -29.80
N LEU A 92 17.18 13.72 -29.49
CA LEU A 92 17.99 12.83 -30.34
C LEU A 92 17.29 12.43 -31.64
N GLY A 93 15.96 12.47 -31.67
CA GLY A 93 15.13 12.18 -32.82
C GLY A 93 14.78 13.39 -33.69
N ASP A 94 15.04 14.61 -33.21
CA ASP A 94 14.80 15.86 -33.95
C ASP A 94 15.69 15.92 -35.20
N ASP A 95 15.14 16.40 -36.32
CA ASP A 95 15.88 16.63 -37.56
C ASP A 95 16.98 17.71 -37.37
N ASN A 96 16.86 18.54 -36.32
CA ASN A 96 17.87 19.51 -35.94
C ASN A 96 19.07 18.86 -35.21
N LYS A 97 20.05 18.42 -36.02
CA LYS A 97 21.28 17.78 -35.53
C LYS A 97 22.06 18.60 -34.50
N THR A 98 21.99 19.93 -34.51
CA THR A 98 22.77 20.78 -33.61
C THR A 98 22.49 20.47 -32.13
N ARG A 99 21.21 20.40 -31.75
CA ARG A 99 20.81 20.09 -30.37
C ARG A 99 21.16 18.66 -29.96
N SER A 100 21.00 17.71 -30.88
CA SER A 100 21.37 16.32 -30.64
C SER A 100 22.87 16.14 -30.39
N LEU A 101 23.72 16.84 -31.15
CA LEU A 101 25.17 16.77 -31.03
C LEU A 101 25.66 17.38 -29.72
N GLU A 102 25.12 18.54 -29.34
CA GLU A 102 25.40 19.18 -28.05
C GLU A 102 24.99 18.28 -26.87
N LEU A 103 23.81 17.64 -26.92
CA LEU A 103 23.37 16.71 -25.88
C LEU A 103 24.31 15.49 -25.78
N ILE A 104 24.70 14.92 -26.92
CA ILE A 104 25.66 13.80 -26.97
C ILE A 104 27.01 14.23 -26.39
N GLU A 105 27.46 15.45 -26.67
CA GLU A 105 28.69 15.99 -26.11
C GLU A 105 28.61 16.09 -24.58
N GLN A 106 27.53 16.65 -24.03
CA GLN A 106 27.31 16.72 -22.57
C GLN A 106 27.34 15.32 -21.92
N VAL A 107 26.73 14.32 -22.55
CA VAL A 107 26.77 12.94 -22.04
C VAL A 107 28.18 12.36 -22.09
N LYS A 108 28.94 12.64 -23.16
CA LYS A 108 30.32 12.15 -23.33
C LYS A 108 31.32 12.82 -22.39
N THR A 109 31.12 14.09 -22.06
CA THR A 109 31.97 14.82 -21.11
C THR A 109 31.69 14.44 -19.65
N GLY A 110 30.69 13.58 -19.42
CA GLY A 110 30.33 13.11 -18.08
C GLY A 110 29.55 14.15 -17.28
N ALA A 111 28.76 14.99 -17.94
CA ALA A 111 27.87 15.93 -17.26
C ALA A 111 26.96 15.20 -16.27
N SER A 112 26.73 15.84 -15.13
CA SER A 112 25.81 15.36 -14.12
C SER A 112 24.37 15.31 -14.67
N LEU A 113 23.54 14.48 -14.05
CA LEU A 113 22.14 14.37 -14.42
C LEU A 113 21.41 15.72 -14.34
N GLU A 114 21.81 16.59 -13.42
CA GLU A 114 21.23 17.92 -13.24
C GLU A 114 21.62 18.88 -14.38
N GLU A 115 22.85 18.81 -14.86
CA GLU A 115 23.29 19.59 -16.03
C GLU A 115 22.56 19.12 -17.31
N ILE A 116 22.42 17.81 -17.48
CA ILE A 116 21.66 17.21 -18.59
C ILE A 116 20.18 17.63 -18.50
N SER A 117 19.56 17.56 -17.32
CA SER A 117 18.15 17.94 -17.15
C SER A 117 17.90 19.41 -17.48
N GLN A 118 18.81 20.30 -17.07
CA GLN A 118 18.74 21.73 -17.38
C GLN A 118 18.91 22.01 -18.87
N TYR A 119 19.82 21.29 -19.54
CA TYR A 119 19.97 21.40 -20.99
C TYR A 119 18.68 20.96 -21.71
N VAL A 120 18.16 19.79 -21.36
CA VAL A 120 16.95 19.21 -21.96
C VAL A 120 15.75 20.14 -21.76
N ALA A 121 15.58 20.69 -20.56
CA ALA A 121 14.50 21.64 -20.26
C ALA A 121 14.58 22.93 -21.09
N LYS A 122 15.79 23.40 -21.42
CA LYS A 122 16.00 24.55 -22.32
C LYS A 122 15.75 24.18 -23.79
N ALA A 123 16.13 22.97 -24.20
CA ALA A 123 16.05 22.51 -25.58
C ALA A 123 14.62 22.20 -26.05
N VAL A 124 13.80 21.59 -25.17
CA VAL A 124 12.40 21.21 -25.49
C VAL A 124 11.41 22.37 -25.23
N GLY A 125 11.79 23.36 -24.42
CA GLY A 125 10.88 24.42 -23.97
C GLY A 125 10.06 23.97 -22.76
N GLN A 126 9.91 24.85 -21.77
CA GLN A 126 9.48 24.48 -20.41
C GLN A 126 8.07 23.86 -20.29
N ASN A 127 7.24 23.91 -21.34
CA ASN A 127 5.86 23.42 -21.29
C ASN A 127 5.73 21.89 -21.39
N ASP A 128 6.66 21.19 -22.02
CA ASP A 128 6.59 19.73 -22.17
C ASP A 128 7.32 18.98 -21.04
N PHE A 129 8.22 19.67 -20.32
CA PHE A 129 9.04 19.07 -19.27
C PHE A 129 8.30 18.90 -17.93
N LEU A 130 7.38 19.81 -17.60
CA LEU A 130 6.68 19.85 -16.30
C LEU A 130 5.25 19.31 -16.30
N GLY A 131 4.69 18.91 -17.45
CA GLY A 131 3.38 18.28 -17.41
C GLY A 131 2.70 18.12 -18.76
N SER A 132 2.81 16.93 -19.31
CA SER A 132 1.59 16.22 -19.67
C SER A 132 1.81 14.72 -19.55
N PRO A 133 0.89 13.97 -18.92
CA PRO A 133 0.83 12.54 -19.12
C PRO A 133 0.50 12.33 -20.60
N THR A 134 1.52 12.21 -21.45
CA THR A 134 1.32 11.68 -22.81
C THR A 134 0.57 10.38 -22.63
N ALA A 135 -0.62 10.36 -23.23
CA ALA A 135 -1.68 9.40 -23.00
C ALA A 135 -1.14 7.98 -22.90
N SER A 136 -0.84 7.56 -21.68
CA SER A 136 -0.86 6.15 -21.33
C SER A 136 -2.32 5.80 -21.44
N ARG A 137 -2.68 5.23 -22.59
CA ARG A 137 -3.91 4.48 -22.83
C ARG A 137 -4.30 3.85 -21.50
N GLN A 138 -5.27 4.47 -20.85
CA GLN A 138 -5.75 4.00 -19.57
C GLN A 138 -6.33 2.63 -19.87
N VAL A 139 -5.58 1.57 -19.55
CA VAL A 139 -6.22 0.32 -19.21
C VAL A 139 -6.93 0.66 -17.91
N SER A 140 -8.19 1.04 -18.03
CA SER A 140 -9.13 1.12 -16.93
C SER A 140 -9.16 -0.26 -16.28
N VAL A 141 -8.25 -0.51 -15.36
CA VAL A 141 -8.49 -1.50 -14.33
C VAL A 141 -9.43 -0.81 -13.37
N GLU A 142 -10.72 -0.82 -13.69
CA GLU A 142 -11.76 -0.55 -12.72
C GLU A 142 -11.47 -1.43 -11.51
N PRO A 143 -11.28 -0.87 -10.30
CA PRO A 143 -11.37 -1.69 -9.11
C PRO A 143 -12.81 -2.19 -9.11
N LYS A 144 -13.02 -3.48 -9.40
CA LYS A 144 -14.31 -4.13 -9.19
C LYS A 144 -14.69 -3.85 -7.74
N ARG A 145 -15.58 -2.88 -7.57
CA ARG A 145 -16.29 -2.64 -6.33
C ARG A 145 -17.03 -3.94 -6.07
N THR A 146 -16.50 -4.77 -5.18
CA THR A 146 -17.19 -5.96 -4.71
C THR A 146 -18.50 -5.46 -4.14
N GLN A 147 -19.57 -5.59 -4.91
CA GLN A 147 -20.91 -5.31 -4.43
C GLN A 147 -21.18 -6.38 -3.39
N SER A 148 -21.14 -5.98 -2.13
CA SER A 148 -21.86 -6.65 -1.06
C SER A 148 -23.29 -6.92 -1.56
N PRO A 149 -23.81 -8.16 -1.49
CA PRO A 149 -25.15 -8.45 -1.94
C PRO A 149 -26.13 -7.61 -1.11
N LYS A 150 -26.98 -6.85 -1.80
CA LYS A 150 -28.09 -6.12 -1.20
C LYS A 150 -29.04 -7.15 -0.60
N LEU A 151 -29.19 -7.13 0.72
CA LEU A 151 -30.32 -7.73 1.41
C LEU A 151 -31.53 -6.84 1.17
N GLU A 152 -32.20 -7.02 0.04
CA GLU A 152 -33.55 -6.53 -0.18
C GLU A 152 -34.31 -7.59 -0.99
N ASP A 153 -35.04 -8.43 -0.26
CA ASP A 153 -36.43 -8.77 -0.56
C ASP A 153 -37.01 -9.46 0.68
N SER A 154 -37.68 -8.65 1.51
CA SER A 154 -38.26 -9.03 2.79
C SER A 154 -39.65 -9.68 2.63
N GLN A 155 -39.92 -10.33 1.50
CA GLN A 155 -41.20 -11.00 1.24
C GLN A 155 -41.07 -12.54 1.29
N ASP A 156 -39.92 -13.11 0.89
CA ASP A 156 -39.78 -14.57 0.75
C ASP A 156 -39.48 -15.32 2.06
N ILE A 157 -39.16 -14.60 3.15
CA ILE A 157 -38.88 -15.22 4.46
C ILE A 157 -40.18 -15.57 5.21
N MET A 158 -41.32 -14.94 4.87
CA MET A 158 -42.59 -15.23 5.55
C MET A 158 -43.29 -16.49 5.02
N ASP A 159 -42.99 -16.97 3.82
CA ASP A 159 -43.67 -18.14 3.26
C ASP A 159 -43.06 -19.48 3.70
N ILE A 160 -41.79 -19.50 4.13
CA ILE A 160 -41.15 -20.73 4.64
C ILE A 160 -41.65 -21.08 6.05
N LYS A 161 -42.02 -20.09 6.87
CA LYS A 161 -42.53 -20.34 8.23
C LYS A 161 -43.95 -20.91 8.25
N ASN A 162 -44.72 -20.72 7.19
CA ASN A 162 -46.10 -21.21 7.09
C ASN A 162 -46.21 -22.65 6.55
N LEU A 163 -45.09 -23.28 6.11
CA LEU A 163 -45.09 -24.68 5.67
C LEU A 163 -44.77 -25.69 6.79
N ILE A 164 -44.40 -25.24 8.00
CA ILE A 164 -43.99 -26.14 9.10
C ILE A 164 -45.12 -26.38 10.13
N HIS A 165 -46.30 -25.76 10.00
CA HIS A 165 -47.42 -25.95 10.94
C HIS A 165 -48.68 -26.59 10.33
N GLY A 166 -48.53 -27.36 9.24
CA GLY A 166 -49.65 -27.71 8.37
C GLY A 166 -49.99 -29.19 8.17
N THR A 167 -49.68 -30.13 9.07
CA THR A 167 -50.28 -31.48 9.00
C THR A 167 -50.44 -32.11 10.39
N ASP A 168 -51.52 -31.75 11.08
CA ASP A 168 -52.18 -32.67 12.01
C ASP A 168 -53.69 -32.39 12.01
N ARG A 169 -54.42 -33.21 11.24
CA ARG A 169 -55.78 -33.70 11.54
C ARG A 169 -56.33 -34.60 10.43
N GLY A 170 -56.61 -35.85 10.80
CA GLY A 170 -57.87 -36.50 10.43
C GLY A 170 -57.80 -37.73 9.52
N GLN A 171 -57.51 -38.89 10.10
CA GLN A 171 -58.38 -40.07 10.09
C GLN A 171 -57.91 -41.12 11.10
#